data_AF-A0A7S2XNF3-F1
#
_entry.id   AF-A0A7S2XNF3-F1
#
_cell.length_a   1.000
_cell.length_b   1.000
_cell.length_c   1.000
_cell.angle_alpha   90.00
_cell.angle_beta   90.00
_cell.angle_gamma   90.00
#
_symmetry.space_group_name_H-M   'P 1'
#
loop_
_entity.id
_entity.type
_entity.pdbx_description
1 polymer ?
#
loop_
_entity_poly.entity_id
_entity_poly.type
_entity_poly.pdbx_seq_one_letter_code
_entity_poly.pdbx_strand_id
1 'polypeptide(L)'
;IEAGGEIVAGKSVLVTAPTGSGKTAVGEMALRLAFESGLNSIYTTPLKALSNQKFGELRKIFGPENVGLSTGDMSINRGARITVMTTEVYRNMAWRSSGGGSTADAHDDDDDDDNGSSGTTRN
;
A
#
# COMPACT_ATOMS: atom_id res chain seq x y z
N ILE A 1 -20.27 -18.25 -3.51
CA ILE A 1 -21.40 -17.32 -3.75
C ILE A 1 -21.50 -16.27 -2.63
N GLU A 2 -21.17 -16.63 -1.39
CA GLU A 2 -21.24 -15.73 -0.23
C GLU A 2 -20.33 -14.48 -0.31
N ALA A 3 -19.08 -14.63 -0.78
CA ALA A 3 -18.11 -13.52 -0.85
C ALA A 3 -18.60 -12.32 -1.69
N GLY A 4 -19.30 -12.56 -2.80
CA GLY A 4 -19.82 -11.48 -3.65
C GLY A 4 -20.86 -10.62 -2.95
N GLY A 5 -21.78 -11.25 -2.19
CA GLY A 5 -22.80 -10.54 -1.42
C GLY A 5 -22.19 -9.67 -0.31
N GLU A 6 -21.18 -10.19 0.38
CA GLU A 6 -20.50 -9.44 1.44
C GLU A 6 -19.67 -8.25 0.92
N ILE A 7 -19.06 -8.39 -0.27
CA ILE A 7 -18.39 -7.28 -0.97
C ILE A 7 -19.39 -6.19 -1.33
N VAL A 8 -20.57 -6.55 -1.88
CA VAL A 8 -21.65 -5.60 -2.20
C VAL A 8 -22.16 -4.89 -0.94
N ALA A 9 -22.17 -5.57 0.20
CA ALA A 9 -22.51 -4.98 1.50
C ALA A 9 -21.40 -4.09 2.09
N GLY A 10 -20.29 -3.88 1.36
CA GLY A 10 -19.18 -3.01 1.79
C GLY A 10 -18.28 -3.61 2.87
N LYS A 11 -18.36 -4.91 3.12
CA LYS A 11 -17.57 -5.59 4.16
C LYS A 11 -16.22 -6.07 3.62
N SER A 12 -15.22 -6.15 4.49
CA SER A 12 -13.94 -6.78 4.17
C SER A 12 -14.09 -8.30 4.12
N VAL A 13 -13.60 -8.94 3.06
CA VAL A 13 -13.72 -10.40 2.86
C VAL A 13 -12.34 -11.03 2.68
N LEU A 14 -12.08 -12.13 3.40
CA LEU A 14 -10.96 -13.02 3.16
C LEU A 14 -11.43 -14.22 2.34
N VAL A 15 -10.87 -14.40 1.14
CA VAL A 15 -11.26 -15.49 0.24
C VAL A 15 -10.17 -16.57 0.21
N THR A 16 -10.49 -17.75 0.73
CA THR A 16 -9.65 -18.96 0.61
C THR A 16 -10.32 -19.96 -0.32
N ALA A 17 -9.70 -20.28 -1.46
CA ALA A 17 -10.17 -21.34 -2.34
C ALA A 17 -8.98 -22.09 -2.99
N PRO A 18 -9.12 -23.32 -3.48
CA PRO A 18 -8.07 -24.03 -4.21
C PRO A 18 -7.69 -23.32 -5.54
N THR A 19 -6.51 -23.63 -6.11
CA THR A 19 -6.11 -23.13 -7.43
C THR A 19 -7.09 -23.62 -8.50
N GLY A 20 -7.49 -22.73 -9.42
CA GLY A 20 -8.53 -23.01 -10.42
C GLY A 20 -9.98 -22.77 -9.96
N SER A 21 -10.23 -22.46 -8.67
CA SER A 21 -11.58 -22.36 -8.09
C SER A 21 -12.19 -20.94 -8.09
N GLY A 22 -11.63 -20.00 -8.88
CA GLY A 22 -12.25 -18.67 -9.06
C GLY A 22 -11.85 -17.58 -8.07
N LYS A 23 -10.74 -17.71 -7.31
CA LYS A 23 -10.21 -16.61 -6.47
C LYS A 23 -10.02 -15.31 -7.25
N THR A 24 -9.50 -15.43 -8.47
CA THR A 24 -9.31 -14.31 -9.39
C THR A 24 -10.64 -13.64 -9.73
N ALA A 25 -11.70 -14.41 -9.99
CA ALA A 25 -13.01 -13.87 -10.34
C ALA A 25 -13.63 -13.05 -9.19
N VAL A 26 -13.43 -13.48 -7.93
CA VAL A 26 -13.90 -12.70 -6.77
C VAL A 26 -13.14 -11.38 -6.65
N GLY A 27 -11.81 -11.40 -6.84
CA GLY A 27 -11.01 -10.17 -6.83
C GLY A 27 -11.38 -9.20 -7.95
N GLU A 28 -11.64 -9.71 -9.16
CA GLU A 28 -12.07 -8.89 -10.31
C GLU A 28 -13.49 -8.33 -10.12
N MET A 29 -14.40 -9.10 -9.51
CA MET A 29 -15.71 -8.62 -9.11
C MET A 29 -15.60 -7.49 -8.09
N ALA A 30 -14.74 -7.63 -7.07
CA ALA A 30 -14.50 -6.57 -6.09
C ALA A 30 -13.99 -5.28 -6.75
N LEU A 31 -13.03 -5.40 -7.68
CA LEU A 31 -12.51 -4.26 -8.45
C LEU A 31 -13.62 -3.59 -9.28
N ARG A 32 -14.47 -4.39 -9.94
CA ARG A 32 -15.59 -3.85 -10.73
C ARG A 32 -16.55 -3.05 -9.87
N LEU A 33 -16.98 -3.62 -8.75
CA LEU A 33 -17.92 -2.98 -7.82
C LEU A 33 -17.33 -1.67 -7.25
N ALA A 34 -16.07 -1.68 -6.84
CA ALA A 34 -15.40 -0.48 -6.34
C ALA A 34 -15.27 0.59 -7.43
N PHE A 35 -14.94 0.20 -8.66
CA PHE A 35 -14.84 1.11 -9.79
C PHE A 35 -16.19 1.78 -10.13
N GLU A 36 -17.26 0.99 -10.21
CA GLU A 36 -18.62 1.49 -10.46
C GLU A 36 -19.11 2.38 -9.31
N SER A 37 -18.68 2.11 -8.08
CA SER A 37 -19.05 2.89 -6.88
C SER A 37 -18.23 4.17 -6.70
N GLY A 38 -17.43 4.59 -7.68
CA GLY A 38 -16.62 5.82 -7.55
C GLY A 38 -15.39 5.70 -6.64
N LEU A 39 -15.08 4.50 -6.12
CA LEU A 39 -13.97 4.28 -5.19
C LEU A 39 -12.63 4.03 -5.90
N ASN A 40 -11.54 4.22 -5.16
CA ASN A 40 -10.20 3.82 -5.56
C ASN A 40 -9.89 2.41 -5.06
N SER A 41 -9.02 1.68 -5.76
CA SER A 41 -8.70 0.29 -5.43
C SER A 41 -7.25 -0.04 -5.72
N ILE A 42 -6.70 -0.94 -4.90
CA ILE A 42 -5.34 -1.44 -5.04
C ILE A 42 -5.39 -2.95 -5.27
N TYR A 43 -4.69 -3.43 -6.31
CA TYR A 43 -4.52 -4.84 -6.60
C TYR A 43 -3.05 -5.23 -6.41
N THR A 44 -2.76 -6.03 -5.38
CA THR A 44 -1.39 -6.43 -5.07
C THR A 44 -1.04 -7.80 -5.67
N THR A 45 0.16 -7.93 -6.22
CA THR A 45 0.73 -9.23 -6.63
C THR A 45 2.06 -9.49 -5.93
N PRO A 46 2.46 -10.76 -5.71
CA PRO A 46 3.73 -11.05 -5.05
C PRO A 46 4.96 -10.78 -5.95
N LEU A 47 4.78 -10.74 -7.27
CA LEU A 47 5.87 -10.61 -8.24
C LEU A 47 5.57 -9.52 -9.28
N LYS A 48 6.62 -8.83 -9.73
CA LYS A 48 6.54 -7.77 -10.74
C LYS A 48 5.95 -8.27 -12.07
N ALA A 49 6.37 -9.45 -12.52
CA ALA A 49 5.86 -10.04 -13.75
C ALA A 49 4.33 -10.24 -13.72
N LEU A 50 3.80 -10.68 -12.56
CA LEU A 50 2.37 -10.81 -12.35
C LEU A 50 1.66 -9.44 -12.26
N SER A 51 2.33 -8.42 -11.71
CA SER A 51 1.81 -7.05 -11.73
C SER A 51 1.64 -6.56 -13.17
N ASN A 52 2.65 -6.78 -14.02
CA ASN A 52 2.62 -6.37 -15.43
C ASN A 52 1.54 -7.11 -16.21
N GLN A 53 1.40 -8.41 -15.99
CA GLN A 53 0.33 -9.20 -16.60
C GLN A 53 -1.04 -8.65 -16.20
N LYS A 54 -1.29 -8.47 -14.89
CA LYS A 54 -2.59 -7.97 -14.41
C LYS A 54 -2.85 -6.53 -14.82
N PHE A 55 -1.83 -5.68 -14.90
CA PHE A 55 -1.96 -4.34 -15.44
C PHE A 55 -2.47 -4.35 -16.89
N GLY A 56 -1.90 -5.20 -17.74
CA GLY A 56 -2.35 -5.37 -19.12
C GLY A 56 -3.79 -5.88 -19.21
N GLU A 57 -4.16 -6.86 -18.38
CA GLU A 57 -5.53 -7.40 -18.32
C GLU A 57 -6.53 -6.35 -17.86
N LEU A 58 -6.27 -5.66 -16.74
CA LEU A 58 -7.18 -4.67 -16.17
C LEU A 58 -7.33 -3.44 -17.07
N ARG A 59 -6.28 -3.01 -17.80
CA ARG A 59 -6.40 -1.93 -18.79
C ARG A 59 -7.38 -2.25 -19.91
N LYS A 60 -7.47 -3.51 -20.34
CA LYS A 60 -8.45 -3.95 -21.35
C LYS A 60 -9.89 -3.90 -20.80
N ILE A 61 -10.05 -4.10 -19.49
CA ILE A 61 -11.36 -4.21 -18.83
C ILE A 61 -11.91 -2.86 -18.36
N PHE A 62 -11.02 -1.97 -17.89
CA PHE A 62 -11.37 -0.71 -17.22
C PHE A 62 -10.93 0.54 -17.99
N GLY A 63 -10.18 0.39 -19.08
CA GLY A 63 -9.63 1.50 -19.85
C GLY A 63 -8.22 1.89 -19.38
N PRO A 64 -7.32 2.30 -20.30
CA PRO A 64 -5.93 2.60 -20.00
C PRO A 64 -5.72 3.79 -19.04
N GLU A 65 -6.65 4.75 -19.03
CA GLU A 65 -6.64 5.94 -18.18
C GLU A 65 -7.03 5.66 -16.73
N ASN A 66 -7.77 4.57 -16.48
CA ASN A 66 -8.28 4.23 -15.16
C ASN A 66 -7.37 3.29 -14.37
N VAL A 67 -6.31 2.78 -15.00
CA VAL A 67 -5.43 1.76 -14.43
C VAL A 67 -3.98 2.22 -14.40
N GLY A 68 -3.34 2.09 -13.24
CA GLY A 68 -1.95 2.41 -12.98
C GLY A 68 -1.14 1.21 -12.53
N LEU A 69 0.18 1.36 -12.55
CA LEU A 69 1.15 0.34 -12.15
C LEU A 69 2.20 0.95 -11.21
N SER A 70 2.60 0.22 -10.17
CA SER A 70 3.72 0.58 -9.30
C SER A 70 4.51 -0.66 -8.86
N THR A 71 5.70 -0.88 -9.43
CA THR A 71 6.53 -2.09 -9.18
C THR A 71 7.88 -1.78 -8.53
N GLY A 72 8.01 -0.62 -7.87
CA GLY A 72 9.20 -0.19 -7.13
C GLY A 72 10.27 0.44 -8.04
N ASP A 73 10.52 -0.17 -9.20
CA ASP A 73 11.37 0.35 -10.27
C ASP A 73 10.60 1.20 -11.29
N MET A 74 9.32 0.89 -11.52
CA MET A 74 8.48 1.56 -12.50
C MET A 74 7.19 2.04 -11.88
N SER A 75 6.71 3.19 -12.35
CA SER A 75 5.38 3.65 -12.02
C SER A 75 4.71 4.35 -13.20
N ILE A 76 3.47 3.94 -13.47
CA ILE A 76 2.66 4.41 -14.60
C ILE A 76 1.32 4.86 -14.03
N ASN A 77 0.87 6.05 -14.42
CA ASN A 77 -0.44 6.58 -14.06
C ASN A 77 -0.74 6.53 -12.54
N ARG A 78 0.08 7.23 -11.73
CA ARG A 78 0.04 7.20 -10.24
C ARG A 78 -1.27 7.68 -9.61
N GLY A 79 -2.13 8.35 -10.38
CA GLY A 79 -3.45 8.83 -9.93
C GLY A 79 -4.61 7.96 -10.41
N ALA A 80 -4.32 6.80 -11.01
CA ALA A 80 -5.35 5.90 -11.51
C ALA A 80 -6.28 5.43 -10.39
N ARG A 81 -7.57 5.29 -10.71
CA ARG A 81 -8.58 4.75 -9.78
C ARG A 81 -8.26 3.32 -9.36
N ILE A 82 -7.70 2.52 -10.26
CA ILE A 82 -7.22 1.16 -9.98
C ILE A 82 -5.71 1.15 -10.09
N THR A 83 -5.00 0.83 -9.00
CA THR A 83 -3.54 0.71 -9.03
C THR A 83 -3.11 -0.74 -8.82
N VAL A 84 -2.38 -1.30 -9.78
CA VAL A 84 -1.71 -2.59 -9.64
C VAL A 84 -0.32 -2.37 -9.06
N MET A 85 0.06 -3.11 -8.02
CA MET A 85 1.39 -2.97 -7.41
C MET A 85 1.91 -4.29 -6.85
N THR A 86 3.21 -4.36 -6.54
CA THR A 86 3.73 -5.48 -5.76
C THR A 86 3.34 -5.35 -4.30
N THR A 87 3.26 -6.48 -3.58
CA THR A 87 3.00 -6.48 -2.13
C THR A 87 4.04 -5.67 -1.35
N GLU A 88 5.30 -5.67 -1.79
CA GLU A 88 6.39 -4.87 -1.19
C GLU A 88 6.14 -3.37 -1.33
N VAL A 89 5.77 -2.90 -2.53
CA VAL A 89 5.46 -1.48 -2.78
C VAL A 89 4.25 -1.03 -1.95
N TYR A 90 3.22 -1.87 -1.88
CA TYR A 90 2.06 -1.60 -1.02
C TYR A 90 2.45 -1.47 0.45
N ARG A 91 3.25 -2.42 0.95
CA ARG A 91 3.72 -2.42 2.34
C ARG A 91 4.47 -1.13 2.67
N ASN A 92 5.39 -0.70 1.81
CA ASN A 92 6.14 0.54 2.00
C ASN A 92 5.22 1.77 2.01
N MET A 93 4.23 1.82 1.12
CA MET A 93 3.24 2.89 1.09
C MET A 93 2.38 2.90 2.36
N ALA A 94 1.88 1.75 2.78
CA ALA A 94 1.04 1.61 3.96
C ALA A 94 1.77 2.06 5.23
N TRP A 95 3.04 1.67 5.39
CA TRP A 95 3.87 2.12 6.51
C TRP A 95 4.13 3.62 6.52
N ARG A 96 4.40 4.22 5.36
CA ARG A 96 4.56 5.68 5.26
C ARG A 96 3.27 6.43 5.56
N SER A 97 2.12 5.84 5.27
CA SER A 97 0.81 6.42 5.61
C SER A 97 0.45 6.24 7.09
N SER A 98 0.97 5.22 7.76
CA SER A 98 0.71 4.95 9.18
C SER A 98 1.72 5.59 10.14
N GLY A 99 2.89 6.00 9.64
CA GLY A 99 3.98 6.56 10.43
C GLY A 99 4.15 8.06 10.17
N GLY A 100 3.48 8.89 10.97
CA GLY A 100 4.07 10.17 11.35
C GLY A 100 5.32 9.87 12.17
N GLY A 101 6.50 10.03 11.58
CA GLY A 101 7.76 9.69 12.21
C GLY A 101 8.91 10.25 11.40
N SER A 102 9.10 11.57 11.48
CA SER A 102 10.44 12.13 11.35
C SER A 102 11.30 11.51 12.44
N THR A 103 12.18 10.58 12.09
CA THR A 103 13.46 10.44 12.78
C THR A 103 14.51 11.05 11.86
N ALA A 104 14.43 12.37 11.75
CA ALA A 104 15.60 13.19 11.51
C ALA A 104 16.09 13.63 12.90
N ASP A 105 17.41 13.74 13.05
CA ASP A 105 18.12 14.36 14.17
C ASP A 105 18.39 13.47 15.40
N ALA A 106 19.20 12.43 15.19
CA ALA A 106 20.23 12.09 16.19
C ALA A 106 21.56 12.61 15.63
N HIS A 107 21.82 13.90 15.90
CA HIS A 107 23.18 14.42 15.88
C HIS A 107 23.86 13.91 17.16
N ASP A 108 25.06 13.37 16.98
CA ASP A 108 26.02 13.08 18.03
C ASP A 108 26.27 14.34 18.87
N ASP A 109 26.01 14.25 20.18
CA ASP A 109 26.62 15.08 21.23
C ASP A 109 26.68 14.19 22.50
N ASP A 110 27.44 13.10 22.41
CA ASP A 110 28.09 12.52 23.58
C ASP A 110 29.32 13.41 23.85
N ASP A 111 29.32 14.18 24.94
CA ASP A 111 30.48 14.38 25.81
C ASP A 111 30.08 15.15 27.10
N ASP A 112 30.08 14.36 28.17
CA ASP A 112 30.45 14.66 29.56
C ASP A 112 29.60 15.60 30.44
N ASP A 113 28.82 14.93 31.30
CA ASP A 113 28.27 15.41 32.57
C ASP A 113 29.37 15.76 33.61
N ASP A 114 29.17 16.95 34.21
CA ASP A 114 29.25 17.30 35.64
C ASP A 114 30.37 16.73 36.54
N ASN A 115 31.14 17.63 37.15
CA ASN A 115 31.53 17.48 38.55
C ASN A 115 31.84 18.82 39.26
N GLY A 116 30.91 19.30 40.09
CA GLY A 116 31.18 19.49 41.52
C GLY A 116 31.83 20.80 42.02
N SER A 117 30.96 21.75 42.40
CA SER A 117 30.97 22.62 43.61
C SER A 117 32.24 22.77 44.48
N SER A 118 32.64 24.02 44.77
CA SER A 118 32.63 24.65 46.12
C SER A 118 33.67 25.79 46.26
N GLY A 119 33.29 26.92 46.90
CA GLY A 119 34.26 27.76 47.62
C GLY A 119 34.18 29.28 47.48
N THR A 120 33.34 29.89 48.32
CA THR A 120 33.48 31.22 48.98
C THR A 120 34.84 31.94 48.91
N THR A 121 34.84 33.25 48.63
CA THR A 121 35.58 34.35 49.32
C THR A 121 35.23 35.69 48.61
N ARG A 122 34.28 36.48 49.13
CA ARG A 122 34.42 37.69 49.99
C ARG A 122 35.08 38.92 49.34
N ASN A 123 34.28 39.99 49.38
CA ASN A 123 34.56 41.44 49.32
C ASN A 123 35.12 42.03 48.02
#